data_AF-A0A822IRV5-F1
#
_entry.id   AF-A0A822IRV5-F1
#
_cell.length_a   1.000
_cell.length_b   1.000
_cell.length_c   1.000
_cell.angle_alpha   90.00
_cell.angle_beta   90.00
_cell.angle_gamma   90.00
#
_symmetry.space_group_name_H-M   'P 1'
#
loop_
_entity.id
_entity.type
_entity.pdbx_description
1 polymer ?
#
loop_
_entity_poly.entity_id
_entity_poly.type
_entity_poly.pdbx_seq_one_letter_code
_entity_poly.pdbx_strand_id
1 'polypeptide(L)'
;MNKKRINQIILLVALVLLLFVPALTSARPEYAAKESRNCPYCHTRDGPPQLNEVGAYYASHNHSLEGYVPTPQPTPTPEPEKEIEIGVHMTTWDVGLRGLAIILLVLGIVYIIRL
;
A
#
# COMPACT_ATOMS: atom_id res chain seq x y z
N MET A 1 11.38 -8.90 -36.87
CA MET A 1 10.76 -9.68 -35.76
C MET A 1 9.25 -9.74 -36.01
N ASN A 2 8.64 -10.92 -36.05
CA ASN A 2 7.23 -11.07 -36.46
C ASN A 2 6.27 -10.40 -35.46
N LYS A 3 5.27 -9.63 -35.92
CA LYS A 3 4.30 -8.90 -35.08
C LYS A 3 3.64 -9.80 -34.02
N LYS A 4 3.38 -11.07 -34.37
CA LYS A 4 2.88 -12.12 -33.45
C LYS A 4 3.87 -12.43 -32.30
N ARG A 5 5.17 -12.48 -32.57
CA ARG A 5 6.22 -12.76 -31.58
C ARG A 5 6.36 -11.60 -30.60
N ILE A 6 6.24 -10.36 -31.08
CA ILE A 6 6.28 -9.15 -30.23
C ILE A 6 5.10 -9.16 -29.24
N ASN A 7 3.88 -9.42 -29.72
CA ASN A 7 2.70 -9.47 -28.86
C ASN A 7 2.78 -10.59 -27.81
N GLN A 8 3.35 -11.75 -28.17
CA GLN A 8 3.59 -12.84 -27.21
C GLN A 8 4.60 -12.45 -26.13
N ILE A 9 5.67 -11.74 -26.49
CA ILE A 9 6.68 -11.25 -25.54
C ILE A 9 6.05 -10.23 -24.57
N ILE A 10 5.27 -9.27 -25.08
CA ILE A 10 4.59 -8.28 -24.24
C ILE A 10 3.64 -8.95 -23.24
N LEU A 11 2.86 -9.94 -23.69
CA LEU A 11 1.92 -10.66 -22.84
C LEU A 11 2.62 -11.47 -21.76
N LEU A 12 3.75 -12.11 -22.09
CA LEU A 12 4.57 -12.82 -21.10
C LEU A 12 5.17 -11.87 -20.06
N VAL A 13 5.70 -10.72 -20.49
CA VAL A 13 6.26 -9.72 -19.56
C VAL A 13 5.17 -9.16 -18.64
N ALA A 14 3.98 -8.85 -19.17
CA ALA A 14 2.85 -8.38 -18.38
C ALA A 14 2.37 -9.43 -17.35
N LEU A 15 2.33 -10.71 -17.75
CA LEU A 15 1.96 -11.81 -16.86
C LEU A 15 2.98 -11.99 -15.73
N VAL A 16 4.27 -11.93 -16.04
CA VAL A 16 5.34 -12.00 -15.04
C VAL A 16 5.24 -10.82 -14.08
N LEU A 17 5.08 -9.59 -14.57
CA LEU A 17 4.92 -8.43 -13.70
C LEU A 17 3.72 -8.56 -12.77
N LEU A 18 2.56 -8.99 -13.29
CA LEU A 18 1.34 -9.19 -12.49
C LEU A 18 1.52 -10.24 -11.38
N LEU A 19 2.27 -11.31 -11.63
CA LEU A 19 2.54 -12.35 -10.65
C LEU A 19 3.51 -11.90 -9.54
N PHE A 20 4.40 -10.94 -9.80
CA PHE A 20 5.44 -10.51 -8.86
C PHE A 20 5.10 -9.25 -8.05
N VAL A 21 4.11 -8.44 -8.46
CA VAL A 21 3.68 -7.25 -7.70
C VAL A 21 3.23 -7.53 -6.25
N PRO A 22 2.41 -8.57 -5.95
CA PRO A 22 1.89 -8.77 -4.59
C PRO A 22 2.95 -9.18 -3.56
N ALA A 23 4.17 -9.56 -3.98
CA ALA A 23 5.26 -9.87 -3.07
C ALA A 23 5.89 -8.64 -2.39
N LEU A 24 5.57 -7.42 -2.87
CA LEU A 24 6.16 -6.18 -2.35
C LEU A 24 5.53 -5.73 -1.01
N THR A 25 4.35 -6.23 -0.65
CA THR A 25 3.68 -5.90 0.61
C THR A 25 3.75 -7.09 1.57
N SER A 26 4.95 -7.36 2.11
CA SER A 26 5.10 -8.40 3.13
C SER A 26 4.64 -7.85 4.48
N ALA A 27 3.41 -8.15 4.85
CA ALA A 27 3.00 -8.08 6.24
C ALA A 27 3.92 -8.99 7.07
N ARG A 28 4.35 -8.53 8.25
CA ARG A 28 5.27 -9.22 9.16
C ARG A 28 4.55 -9.64 10.45
N PRO A 29 3.59 -10.58 10.39
CA PRO A 29 2.83 -11.00 11.56
C PRO A 29 3.72 -11.59 12.66
N GLU A 30 4.92 -12.08 12.33
CA GLU A 30 5.91 -12.57 13.28
C GLU A 30 6.33 -11.51 14.33
N TYR A 31 6.31 -10.23 13.97
CA TYR A 31 6.65 -9.15 14.91
C TYR A 31 5.52 -8.88 15.90
N ALA A 32 4.27 -8.89 15.41
CA ALA A 32 3.09 -8.79 16.27
C ALA A 32 3.04 -9.97 17.26
N ALA A 33 3.36 -11.18 16.79
CA ALA A 33 3.44 -12.37 17.64
C ALA A 33 4.57 -12.30 18.67
N LYS A 34 5.78 -11.89 18.25
CA LYS A 34 6.95 -11.73 19.14
C LYS A 34 6.63 -10.79 20.30
N GLU A 35 6.08 -9.62 20.00
CA GLU A 35 5.78 -8.60 21.01
C GLU A 35 4.45 -8.85 21.74
N SER A 36 3.65 -9.83 21.29
CA SER A 36 2.28 -10.09 21.77
C SER A 36 1.38 -8.84 21.69
N ARG A 37 1.49 -8.10 20.58
CA ARG A 37 0.76 -6.84 20.33
C ARG A 37 -0.02 -6.91 19.03
N ASN A 38 -1.21 -6.30 19.00
CA ASN A 38 -2.02 -6.24 17.79
C ASN A 38 -1.46 -5.23 16.78
N CYS A 39 -1.79 -5.37 15.49
CA CYS A 39 -1.32 -4.47 14.42
C CYS A 39 -1.48 -2.96 14.73
N PRO A 40 -2.59 -2.47 15.32
CA PRO A 40 -2.75 -1.05 15.64
C PRO A 40 -1.78 -0.52 16.69
N TYR A 41 -1.06 -1.40 17.38
CA TYR A 41 -0.04 -1.02 18.35
C TYR A 41 1.17 -0.37 17.67
N CYS A 42 1.57 -0.85 16.50
CA CYS A 42 2.67 -0.29 15.71
C CYS A 42 2.22 0.44 14.44
N HIS A 43 0.96 0.27 14.02
CA HIS A 43 0.39 0.89 12.82
C HIS A 43 -0.72 1.89 13.16
N THR A 44 -0.82 2.95 12.36
CA THR A 44 -1.99 3.83 12.37
C THR A 44 -3.16 3.15 11.66
N ARG A 45 -4.39 3.58 11.96
CA ARG A 45 -5.61 3.04 11.31
C ARG A 45 -5.89 3.71 9.96
N ASP A 46 -5.16 4.77 9.63
CA ASP A 46 -5.46 5.65 8.50
C ASP A 46 -4.50 5.43 7.32
N GLY A 47 -5.06 4.99 6.19
CA GLY A 47 -4.36 4.89 4.91
C GLY A 47 -3.51 3.62 4.73
N PRO A 48 -2.53 3.62 3.80
CA PRO A 48 -1.58 2.51 3.64
C PRO A 48 -0.85 2.23 4.97
N PRO A 49 -0.21 1.05 5.16
CA PRO A 49 0.35 0.62 6.44
C PRO A 49 1.46 1.58 6.93
N GLN A 50 1.05 2.65 7.58
CA GLN A 50 1.91 3.67 8.18
C GLN A 50 2.23 3.25 9.61
N LEU A 51 3.47 3.46 10.01
CA LEU A 51 3.92 3.21 11.37
C LEU A 51 3.56 4.41 12.25
N ASN A 52 3.06 4.15 13.45
CA ASN A 52 2.95 5.18 14.48
C ASN A 52 4.31 5.39 15.18
N GLU A 53 4.37 6.23 16.22
CA GLU A 53 5.62 6.48 16.99
C GLU A 53 6.26 5.18 17.51
N VAL A 54 5.45 4.26 18.03
CA VAL A 54 5.90 2.96 18.54
C VAL A 54 6.49 2.12 17.41
N GLY A 55 5.80 2.03 16.27
CA GLY A 55 6.27 1.29 15.10
C GLY A 55 7.56 1.86 14.52
N ALA A 56 7.70 3.19 14.49
CA ALA A 56 8.91 3.86 14.04
C ALA A 56 10.11 3.61 14.97
N TYR A 57 9.89 3.63 16.29
CA TYR A 57 10.91 3.23 17.26
C TYR A 57 11.32 1.77 17.05
N TYR A 58 10.34 0.87 16.95
CA TYR A 58 10.59 -0.56 16.76
C TYR A 58 11.42 -0.83 15.50
N ALA A 59 11.08 -0.20 14.38
CA ALA A 59 11.82 -0.33 13.12
C ALA A 59 13.27 0.21 13.21
N SER A 60 13.52 1.25 14.01
CA SER A 60 14.85 1.85 14.18
C SER A 60 15.69 1.19 15.29
N HIS A 61 15.08 0.43 16.19
CA HIS A 61 15.73 -0.17 17.36
C HIS A 61 15.78 -1.70 17.28
N ASN A 62 16.30 -2.22 16.16
CA ASN A 62 16.50 -3.66 15.93
C ASN A 62 15.23 -4.50 16.13
N HIS A 63 14.05 -3.95 15.81
CA HIS A 63 12.77 -4.62 16.04
C HIS A 63 12.61 -5.03 17.52
N SER A 64 12.90 -4.10 18.43
CA SER A 64 12.74 -4.27 19.88
C SER A 64 12.01 -3.06 20.47
N LEU A 65 11.16 -3.31 21.46
CA LEU A 65 10.53 -2.26 22.28
C LEU A 65 11.32 -1.95 23.55
N GLU A 66 12.51 -2.55 23.70
CA GLU A 66 13.38 -2.32 24.85
C GLU A 66 13.79 -0.84 24.95
N GLY A 67 13.63 -0.26 26.14
CA GLY A 67 13.92 1.15 26.40
C GLY A 67 12.89 2.13 25.84
N TYR A 68 11.83 1.67 25.16
CA TYR A 68 10.77 2.56 24.69
C TYR A 68 9.98 3.13 25.87
N VAL A 69 10.00 4.45 26.00
CA VAL A 69 9.15 5.19 26.94
C VAL A 69 8.05 5.85 26.11
N PRO A 70 6.77 5.45 26.28
CA PRO A 70 5.69 6.12 25.58
C PRO A 70 5.68 7.59 25.94
N THR A 71 5.70 8.46 24.94
CA THR A 71 5.36 9.87 25.15
C THR A 71 3.97 9.91 25.80
N PRO A 72 3.78 10.62 26.93
CA PRO A 72 2.47 10.72 27.55
C PRO A 72 1.48 11.21 26.50
N GLN A 73 0.41 10.44 26.32
CA GLN A 73 -0.66 10.79 25.38
C GLN A 73 -1.12 12.21 25.75
N PRO A 74 -1.04 13.19 24.83
CA PRO A 74 -1.71 14.46 25.06
C PRO A 74 -3.18 14.14 25.34
N THR A 75 -3.74 14.80 26.37
CA THR A 75 -5.17 14.76 26.68
C THR A 75 -5.97 14.83 25.37
N PRO A 76 -7.02 13.99 25.18
CA PRO A 76 -7.76 13.93 23.93
C PRO A 76 -8.03 15.36 23.47
N THR A 77 -7.47 15.69 22.30
CA THR A 77 -7.70 16.99 21.67
C THR A 77 -9.21 17.14 21.57
N PRO A 78 -9.80 18.26 22.06
CA PRO A 78 -11.24 18.45 21.96
C PRO A 78 -11.66 18.23 20.51
N GLU A 79 -12.74 17.47 20.35
CA GLU A 79 -13.29 17.09 19.06
C GLU A 79 -13.38 18.35 18.18
N PRO A 80 -12.73 18.37 17.00
CA PRO A 80 -12.67 19.56 16.18
C PRO A 80 -14.11 19.91 15.76
N GLU A 81 -14.59 21.07 16.22
CA GLU A 81 -15.95 21.58 15.93
C GLU A 81 -16.22 21.77 14.43
N LYS A 82 -15.17 21.67 13.59
CA LYS A 82 -15.27 21.64 12.14
C LYS A 82 -14.18 20.77 11.52
N GLU A 83 -14.62 19.69 10.87
CA GLU A 83 -13.78 18.89 9.98
C GLU A 83 -13.33 19.76 8.80
N ILE A 84 -12.04 20.06 8.74
CA ILE A 84 -11.42 20.67 7.56
C ILE A 84 -11.04 19.49 6.67
N GLU A 85 -11.76 19.29 5.57
CA GLU A 85 -11.43 18.28 4.56
C GLU A 85 -10.06 18.60 3.95
N ILE A 86 -9.01 18.03 4.53
CA ILE A 86 -7.69 17.97 3.92
C ILE A 86 -7.83 16.89 2.83
N GLY A 87 -8.01 17.32 1.58
CA GLY A 87 -8.25 16.49 0.39
C GLY A 87 -7.08 15.58 -0.01
N VAL A 88 -6.63 14.73 0.91
CA VAL A 88 -5.54 13.75 0.76
C VAL A 88 -6.09 12.30 0.79
N HIS A 89 -7.41 12.13 0.74
CA HIS A 89 -8.01 10.82 0.52
C HIS A 89 -8.46 10.72 -0.94
N MET A 90 -7.63 10.10 -1.79
CA MET A 90 -8.16 9.57 -3.05
C MET A 90 -9.19 8.50 -2.69
N THR A 91 -10.41 8.63 -3.19
CA THR A 91 -11.45 7.66 -2.87
C THR A 91 -11.07 6.34 -3.51
N THR A 92 -11.40 5.21 -2.89
CA THR A 92 -11.14 3.87 -3.45
C THR A 92 -11.69 3.71 -4.88
N TRP A 93 -12.73 4.48 -5.21
CA TRP A 93 -13.32 4.61 -6.53
C TRP A 93 -12.39 5.25 -7.57
N ASP A 94 -11.55 6.22 -7.19
CA ASP A 94 -10.60 6.88 -8.09
C ASP A 94 -9.51 5.92 -8.58
N VAL A 95 -9.03 5.04 -7.70
CA VAL A 95 -8.02 4.02 -8.05
C VAL A 95 -8.63 2.97 -8.98
N GLY A 96 -9.86 2.54 -8.69
CA GLY A 96 -10.59 1.59 -9.53
C GLY A 96 -10.85 2.12 -10.94
N LEU A 97 -11.29 3.38 -11.06
CA LEU A 97 -11.57 4.01 -12.35
C LEU A 97 -10.29 4.22 -13.18
N ARG A 98 -9.19 4.65 -12.54
CA ARG A 98 -7.88 4.75 -13.20
C ARG A 98 -7.39 3.38 -13.67
N GLY A 99 -7.56 2.34 -12.86
CA GLY A 99 -7.24 0.96 -13.25
C GLY A 99 -8.02 0.49 -14.47
N LEU A 100 -9.34 0.71 -14.49
CA LEU A 100 -10.21 0.39 -15.64
C LEU A 100 -9.76 1.13 -16.91
N ALA A 101 -9.48 2.43 -16.80
CA ALA A 101 -9.04 3.24 -17.94
C ALA A 101 -7.74 2.72 -18.57
N ILE A 102 -6.78 2.30 -17.75
CA ILE A 102 -5.52 1.70 -18.22
C ILE A 102 -5.78 0.37 -18.95
N ILE A 103 -6.66 -0.48 -18.41
CA ILE A 103 -7.02 -1.76 -19.05
C ILE A 103 -7.64 -1.52 -20.43
N LEU A 104 -8.60 -0.59 -20.53
CA LEU A 104 -9.25 -0.27 -21.81
C LEU A 104 -8.27 0.32 -22.83
N LEU A 105 -7.34 1.17 -22.39
CA LEU A 105 -6.30 1.74 -23.25
C LEU A 105 -5.38 0.65 -23.80
N VAL A 106 -4.92 -0.29 -22.97
CA VAL A 106 -4.09 -1.42 -23.40
C VAL A 106 -4.84 -2.31 -24.40
N LEU A 107 -6.10 -2.63 -24.13
CA LEU A 107 -6.94 -3.41 -25.06
C LEU A 107 -7.13 -2.70 -26.40
N GLY A 108 -7.34 -1.38 -26.38
CA GLY A 108 -7.44 -0.56 -27.59
C GLY A 108 -6.16 -0.57 -28.43
N ILE A 109 -4.99 -0.44 -27.79
CA ILE A 109 -3.70 -0.55 -28.48
C ILE A 109 -3.53 -1.94 -29.10
N VAL A 110 -3.84 -3.00 -28.36
CA VAL A 110 -3.76 -4.38 -28.87
C VAL A 110 -4.68 -4.57 -30.06
N TYR A 111 -5.90 -4.04 -30.02
CA TYR A 111 -6.86 -4.09 -31.12
C TYR A 111 -6.31 -3.37 -32.37
N ILE A 112 -5.80 -2.15 -32.23
CA ILE A 112 -5.19 -1.37 -33.34
C ILE A 112 -3.99 -2.11 -33.95
N ILE A 113 -3.15 -2.75 -33.13
CA ILE A 113 -2.00 -3.53 -33.61
C ILE A 113 -2.46 -4.80 -34.35
N ARG A 114 -3.63 -5.34 -34.01
CA ARG A 114 -4.20 -6.55 -34.60
C ARG A 114 -4.99 -6.30 -35.88
N LEU A 115 -5.47 -5.07 -36.10
CA LEU A 115 -5.98 -4.57 -37.37
C LEU A 115 -4.83 -4.45 -38.40
#